data_AF-A0A7S1AB52-F1
#
_entry.id   AF-A0A7S1AB52-F1
#
_cell.length_a   1.000
_cell.length_b   1.000
_cell.length_c   1.000
_cell.angle_alpha   90.00
_cell.angle_beta   90.00
_cell.angle_gamma   90.00
#
_symmetry.space_group_name_H-M   'P 1'
#
loop_
_entity.id
_entity.type
_entity.pdbx_description
1 polymer ?
#
loop_
_entity_poly.entity_id
_entity_poly.type
_entity_poly.pdbx_seq_one_letter_code
_entity_poly.pdbx_strand_id
1 'polypeptide(L)'
;TPCGAMLIGGVSGGLSVLGYYYVTPVLRSKLGVEDTCGIHNLHGIPGIIGAIVGMIVSAVEQDGEYKNDTLAEVFAGRFDEEGHLVRSASEQGSFQCAALFVTLGMAIAGGLATGVVMRILPDLDGFYHDAQEYEVPETPAKVAEQEVGEA
;
A
#
# COMPACT_ATOMS: atom_id res chain seq x y z
N THR A 1 14.62 9.36 -15.13
CA THR A 1 14.73 10.82 -15.41
C THR A 1 13.68 11.56 -14.58
N PRO A 2 13.87 12.86 -14.27
CA PRO A 2 12.90 13.64 -13.49
C PRO A 2 11.51 13.70 -14.15
N CYS A 3 11.45 13.86 -15.47
CA CYS A 3 10.18 13.84 -16.22
C CYS A 3 9.43 12.49 -16.07
N GLY A 4 10.14 11.36 -16.19
CA GLY A 4 9.56 10.05 -15.96
C GLY A 4 8.96 9.90 -14.55
N ALA A 5 9.70 10.34 -13.53
CA ALA A 5 9.23 10.31 -12.14
C ALA A 5 7.94 11.15 -11.94
N MET A 6 7.89 12.36 -12.52
CA MET A 6 6.68 13.20 -12.47
C MET A 6 5.49 12.54 -13.17
N LEU A 7 5.70 11.90 -14.31
CA LEU A 7 4.64 11.18 -15.04
C LEU A 7 4.11 10.00 -14.22
N ILE A 8 4.99 9.18 -13.64
CA ILE A 8 4.60 8.05 -12.79
C ILE A 8 3.79 8.54 -11.58
N GLY A 9 4.26 9.60 -10.91
CA GLY A 9 3.55 10.20 -9.78
C GLY A 9 2.18 10.74 -10.17
N GLY A 10 2.08 11.45 -11.31
CA GLY A 10 0.82 11.99 -11.82
C GLY A 10 -0.19 10.90 -12.17
N VAL A 11 0.24 9.85 -12.88
CA VAL A 11 -0.61 8.70 -13.23
C VAL A 11 -1.05 7.94 -11.98
N SER A 12 -0.12 7.67 -11.05
CA SER A 12 -0.41 6.97 -9.81
C SER A 12 -1.39 7.76 -8.93
N GLY A 13 -1.22 9.08 -8.84
CA GLY A 13 -2.15 9.96 -8.12
C GLY A 13 -3.55 9.98 -8.76
N GLY A 14 -3.62 10.08 -10.09
CA GLY A 14 -4.89 10.01 -10.82
C GLY A 14 -5.62 8.69 -10.59
N LEU A 15 -4.90 7.56 -10.68
CA LEU A 15 -5.47 6.24 -10.40
C LEU A 15 -5.90 6.07 -8.94
N SER A 16 -5.18 6.67 -7.98
CA SER A 16 -5.58 6.68 -6.59
C SER A 16 -6.93 7.37 -6.40
N VAL A 17 -7.11 8.58 -6.95
CA VAL A 17 -8.38 9.34 -6.87
C VAL A 17 -9.53 8.58 -7.53
N LEU A 18 -9.30 8.01 -8.72
CA LEU A 18 -10.30 7.17 -9.38
C LEU A 18 -10.61 5.90 -8.57
N GLY A 19 -9.62 5.35 -7.88
CA GLY A 19 -9.78 4.22 -6.97
C GLY A 19 -10.74 4.53 -5.81
N TYR A 20 -10.60 5.70 -5.17
CA TYR A 20 -11.55 6.12 -4.14
C TYR A 20 -12.99 6.18 -4.65
N TYR A 21 -13.20 6.64 -5.88
CA TYR A 21 -14.54 6.78 -6.44
C TYR A 21 -15.13 5.46 -6.98
N TYR A 22 -14.31 4.60 -7.62
CA TYR A 22 -14.81 3.40 -8.29
C TYR A 22 -14.42 2.09 -7.59
N VAL A 23 -13.21 1.99 -7.05
CA VAL A 23 -12.68 0.74 -6.48
C VAL A 23 -13.18 0.54 -5.05
N THR A 24 -13.11 1.55 -4.19
CA THR A 24 -13.64 1.47 -2.81
C THR A 24 -15.09 0.98 -2.73
N PRO A 25 -16.07 1.54 -3.48
CA PRO A 25 -17.44 1.05 -3.39
C PRO A 25 -17.59 -0.37 -3.93
N VAL A 26 -16.77 -0.82 -4.89
CA VAL A 26 -16.78 -2.19 -5.39
C VAL A 26 -16.20 -3.17 -4.36
N LEU A 27 -15.08 -2.83 -3.71
CA LEU A 27 -14.51 -3.61 -2.61
C LEU A 27 -15.54 -3.81 -1.49
N ARG A 28 -16.21 -2.73 -1.10
CA ARG A 28 -17.26 -2.76 -0.08
C ARG A 28 -18.46 -3.61 -0.51
N SER A 29 -19.07 -3.30 -1.64
CA SER A 29 -20.35 -3.91 -2.04
C SER A 29 -20.24 -5.34 -2.58
N LYS A 30 -19.12 -5.70 -3.23
CA LYS A 30 -18.96 -7.01 -3.87
C LYS A 30 -18.03 -7.96 -3.13
N LEU A 31 -17.01 -7.43 -2.46
CA LEU A 31 -16.02 -8.25 -1.75
C LEU A 31 -16.21 -8.22 -0.22
N GLY A 32 -17.07 -7.33 0.30
CA GLY A 32 -17.28 -7.15 1.74
C GLY A 32 -16.03 -6.62 2.46
N VAL A 33 -15.11 -5.99 1.73
CA VAL A 33 -13.87 -5.43 2.28
C VAL A 33 -14.13 -3.95 2.59
N GLU A 34 -14.23 -3.64 3.89
CA GLU A 34 -14.32 -2.27 4.38
C GLU A 34 -12.90 -1.69 4.50
N ASP A 35 -12.64 -0.62 3.76
CA ASP A 35 -11.36 0.10 3.75
C ASP A 35 -11.60 1.55 4.19
N THR A 36 -11.62 1.77 5.51
CA THR A 36 -12.01 3.04 6.15
C THR A 36 -11.22 4.24 5.64
N CYS A 37 -9.92 4.08 5.45
CA CYS A 37 -9.03 5.17 5.00
C CYS A 37 -8.73 5.11 3.49
N GLY A 38 -9.24 4.10 2.78
CA GLY A 38 -8.92 3.85 1.37
C GLY A 38 -7.44 3.52 1.15
N ILE A 39 -6.79 2.83 2.09
CA ILE A 39 -5.36 2.49 2.00
C ILE A 39 -5.05 1.61 0.80
N HIS A 40 -6.03 0.87 0.27
CA HIS A 40 -5.88 0.15 -0.99
C HIS A 40 -5.58 1.10 -2.15
N ASN A 41 -6.26 2.26 -2.20
CA ASN A 41 -6.09 3.23 -3.27
C ASN A 41 -4.88 4.15 -3.05
N LEU A 42 -4.52 4.43 -1.80
CA LEU A 42 -3.39 5.31 -1.47
C LEU A 42 -2.06 4.57 -1.41
N HIS A 43 -2.03 3.36 -0.86
CA HIS A 43 -0.80 2.58 -0.69
C HIS A 43 -0.74 1.38 -1.64
N GLY A 44 -1.83 0.61 -1.75
CA GLY A 44 -1.86 -0.63 -2.53
C GLY A 44 -1.63 -0.41 -4.02
N ILE A 45 -2.53 0.31 -4.70
CA ILE A 45 -2.47 0.57 -6.14
C ILE A 45 -1.18 1.35 -6.50
N PRO A 46 -0.85 2.49 -5.85
CA PRO A 46 0.42 3.18 -6.07
C PRO A 46 1.66 2.32 -5.83
N GLY A 47 1.66 1.49 -4.78
CA GLY A 47 2.77 0.59 -4.45
C GLY A 47 3.00 -0.47 -5.53
N ILE A 48 1.92 -1.08 -6.05
CA ILE A 48 2.01 -2.05 -7.16
C ILE A 48 2.53 -1.37 -8.43
N ILE A 49 2.05 -0.17 -8.76
CA ILE A 49 2.55 0.60 -9.90
C ILE A 49 4.05 0.88 -9.73
N GLY A 50 4.48 1.33 -8.55
CA GLY A 50 5.87 1.57 -8.22
C GLY A 50 6.75 0.32 -8.39
N ALA A 51 6.28 -0.84 -7.93
CA ALA A 51 6.98 -2.11 -8.08
C ALA A 51 7.11 -2.53 -9.56
N ILE A 52 6.04 -2.41 -10.35
CA ILE A 52 6.07 -2.72 -11.79
C ILE A 52 7.02 -1.79 -12.53
N VAL A 53 6.96 -0.49 -12.25
CA VAL A 53 7.87 0.50 -12.83
C VAL A 53 9.32 0.19 -12.43
N GLY A 54 9.59 -0.11 -11.16
CA GLY A 54 10.91 -0.49 -10.67
C GLY A 54 11.46 -1.73 -11.36
N MET A 55 10.61 -2.73 -11.59
CA MET A 55 10.94 -3.93 -12.38
C MET A 55 11.32 -3.57 -13.82
N ILE A 56 10.49 -2.78 -14.52
CA ILE A 56 10.75 -2.37 -15.91
C ILE A 56 12.06 -1.58 -16.00
N VAL A 57 12.22 -0.59 -15.13
CA VAL A 57 13.40 0.27 -15.07
C VAL A 57 14.66 -0.55 -14.78
N SER A 58 14.58 -1.55 -13.88
CA SER A 58 15.70 -2.47 -13.62
C SER A 58 16.06 -3.34 -14.83
N ALA A 59 15.06 -3.76 -15.61
CA ALA A 59 15.25 -4.68 -16.75
C ALA A 59 15.79 -4.00 -18.02
N VAL A 60 15.56 -2.69 -18.18
CA VAL A 60 16.01 -1.94 -19.38
C VAL A 60 17.36 -1.25 -19.19
N GLU A 61 17.87 -1.22 -17.95
CA GLU A 61 19.08 -0.49 -17.60
C GLU A 61 20.33 -1.27 -18.04
N GLN A 62 21.14 -0.68 -18.93
CA GLN A 62 22.26 -1.37 -19.59
C GLN A 62 23.33 -1.86 -18.58
N ASP A 63 24.04 -2.94 -18.93
CA ASP A 63 25.13 -3.50 -18.11
C ASP A 63 26.43 -2.68 -18.29
N GLY A 64 26.40 -1.40 -17.90
CA GLY A 64 27.54 -0.48 -17.96
C GLY A 64 28.24 -0.28 -16.61
N GLU A 65 29.46 0.26 -16.65
CA GLU A 65 30.19 0.69 -15.46
C GLU A 65 29.60 2.03 -14.97
N TYR A 66 28.90 2.02 -13.84
CA TYR A 66 28.28 3.22 -13.28
C TYR A 66 29.27 3.95 -12.36
N LYS A 67 29.68 5.15 -12.77
CA LYS A 67 30.55 6.03 -11.96
C LYS A 67 29.82 6.81 -10.86
N ASN A 68 28.51 6.62 -10.71
CA ASN A 68 27.68 7.40 -9.81
C ASN A 68 27.09 6.48 -8.73
N ASP A 69 27.47 6.68 -7.48
CA ASP A 69 27.03 5.90 -6.30
C ASP A 69 25.50 5.77 -6.21
N THR A 70 24.76 6.75 -6.72
CA THR A 70 23.30 6.83 -6.64
C THR A 70 22.59 5.71 -7.39
N LEU A 71 23.16 5.17 -8.48
CA LEU A 71 22.51 4.11 -9.27
C LEU A 71 22.78 2.72 -8.68
N ALA A 72 23.93 2.52 -8.04
CA ALA A 72 24.22 1.31 -7.28
C ALA A 72 23.29 1.20 -6.05
N GLU A 73 22.98 2.33 -5.40
CA GLU A 73 22.01 2.38 -4.30
C GLU A 73 20.58 2.04 -4.76
N VAL A 74 20.14 2.60 -5.89
CA VAL A 74 18.79 2.37 -6.44
C VAL A 74 18.61 0.94 -6.98
N PHE A 75 19.66 0.35 -7.58
CA PHE A 75 19.66 -1.04 -8.06
C PHE A 75 20.52 -1.94 -7.18
N ALA A 76 20.31 -1.86 -5.86
CA ALA A 76 21.02 -2.69 -4.90
C ALA A 76 20.99 -4.18 -5.31
N GLY A 77 22.19 -4.77 -5.37
CA GLY A 77 22.40 -6.15 -5.80
C GLY A 77 22.80 -6.35 -7.26
N ARG A 78 22.84 -5.28 -8.09
CA ARG A 78 23.47 -5.36 -9.43
C ARG A 78 24.99 -5.26 -9.38
N PHE A 79 25.54 -4.57 -8.39
CA PHE A 79 26.99 -4.35 -8.24
C PHE A 79 27.46 -4.76 -6.84
N ASP A 80 28.69 -5.27 -6.73
CA ASP A 80 29.37 -5.50 -5.45
C ASP A 80 29.93 -4.18 -4.87
N GLU A 81 30.57 -4.24 -3.68
CA GLU A 81 31.16 -3.06 -3.03
C GLU A 81 32.32 -2.46 -3.85
N GLU A 82 32.94 -3.27 -4.71
CA GLU A 82 34.00 -2.90 -5.64
C GLU A 82 33.47 -2.37 -6.99
N GLY A 83 32.15 -2.41 -7.22
CA GLY A 83 31.49 -1.90 -8.44
C GLY A 83 31.46 -2.88 -9.61
N HIS A 84 31.82 -4.14 -9.43
CA HIS A 84 31.70 -5.17 -10.45
C HIS A 84 30.25 -5.63 -10.61
N LEU A 85 29.85 -5.94 -11.84
CA LEU A 85 28.52 -6.45 -12.15
C LEU A 85 28.31 -7.86 -11.56
N VAL A 86 27.37 -7.97 -10.63
CA VAL A 86 26.94 -9.23 -9.98
C VAL A 86 25.66 -9.78 -10.59
N ARG A 87 24.75 -8.89 -11.05
CA ARG A 87 23.49 -9.28 -11.71
C ARG A 87 23.28 -8.47 -12.97
N SER A 88 22.93 -9.17 -14.04
CA SER A 88 22.45 -8.54 -15.27
C SER A 88 21.12 -7.81 -15.05
N ALA A 89 20.78 -6.91 -15.96
CA ALA A 89 19.51 -6.17 -15.94
C ALA A 89 18.28 -7.09 -15.86
N SER A 90 18.28 -8.16 -16.65
CA SER A 90 17.16 -9.12 -16.71
C SER A 90 17.02 -9.92 -15.41
N GLU A 91 18.14 -10.33 -14.82
CA GLU A 91 18.16 -10.99 -13.51
C GLU A 91 17.59 -10.06 -12.43
N GLN A 92 18.06 -8.80 -12.36
CA GLN A 92 17.54 -7.85 -11.37
C GLN A 92 16.04 -7.60 -11.57
N GLY A 93 15.57 -7.48 -12.82
CA GLY A 93 14.15 -7.38 -13.13
C GLY A 93 13.35 -8.59 -12.60
N SER A 94 13.88 -9.81 -12.77
CA SER A 94 13.23 -11.03 -12.25
C SER A 94 13.17 -11.04 -10.71
N PHE A 95 14.22 -10.57 -10.04
CA PHE A 95 14.24 -10.45 -8.57
C PHE A 95 13.22 -9.43 -8.07
N GLN A 96 13.05 -8.29 -8.77
CA GLN A 96 12.01 -7.31 -8.42
C GLN A 96 10.59 -7.87 -8.60
N CYS A 97 10.36 -8.66 -9.66
CA CYS A 97 9.11 -9.37 -9.86
C CYS A 97 8.85 -10.37 -8.72
N ALA A 98 9.84 -11.19 -8.38
CA ALA A 98 9.75 -12.13 -7.26
C ALA A 98 9.47 -11.41 -5.94
N ALA A 99 10.15 -10.29 -5.68
CA ALA A 99 9.94 -9.47 -4.48
C ALA A 99 8.50 -8.93 -4.37
N LEU A 100 7.88 -8.51 -5.47
CA LEU A 100 6.48 -8.09 -5.49
C LEU A 100 5.56 -9.24 -5.04
N PHE A 101 5.71 -10.43 -5.62
CA PHE A 101 4.85 -11.58 -5.27
C PHE A 101 5.10 -12.09 -3.86
N VAL A 102 6.35 -12.13 -3.40
CA VAL A 102 6.69 -12.48 -2.02
C VAL A 102 6.07 -11.48 -1.04
N THR A 103 6.16 -10.18 -1.34
CA THR A 103 5.56 -9.12 -0.51
C THR A 103 4.04 -9.26 -0.43
N LEU A 104 3.36 -9.48 -1.56
CA LEU A 104 1.91 -9.71 -1.59
C LEU A 104 1.53 -10.98 -0.82
N GLY A 105 2.28 -12.06 -0.99
CA GLY A 105 2.06 -13.32 -0.29
C GLY A 105 2.18 -13.16 1.23
N MET A 106 3.24 -12.50 1.71
CA MET A 106 3.42 -12.22 3.13
C MET A 106 2.34 -11.29 3.68
N ALA A 107 1.97 -10.23 2.94
CA ALA A 107 0.93 -9.29 3.37
C ALA A 107 -0.44 -9.97 3.50
N ILE A 108 -0.83 -10.80 2.53
CA ILE A 108 -2.11 -11.53 2.55
C ILE A 108 -2.10 -12.58 3.68
N ALA A 109 -1.06 -13.41 3.76
CA ALA A 109 -0.97 -14.45 4.77
C ALA A 109 -0.94 -13.86 6.20
N GLY A 110 -0.11 -12.84 6.42
CA GLY A 110 -0.01 -12.15 7.71
C GLY A 110 -1.28 -11.39 8.09
N GLY A 111 -1.93 -10.74 7.12
CA GLY A 111 -3.21 -10.06 7.31
C GLY A 111 -4.34 -11.02 7.67
N LEU A 112 -4.44 -12.16 6.96
CA LEU A 112 -5.43 -13.20 7.26
C LEU A 112 -5.20 -13.82 8.64
N ALA A 113 -3.95 -14.15 8.97
CA ALA A 113 -3.60 -14.69 10.29
C ALA A 113 -3.98 -13.71 11.41
N THR A 114 -3.61 -12.43 11.26
CA THR A 114 -4.00 -11.37 12.20
C THR A 114 -5.52 -11.25 12.29
N GLY A 115 -6.24 -11.28 11.16
CA GLY A 115 -7.70 -11.22 11.14
C GLY A 115 -8.37 -12.39 11.88
N VAL A 116 -7.81 -13.61 11.79
CA VAL A 116 -8.29 -14.76 12.56
C VAL A 116 -8.06 -14.56 14.06
N VAL A 117 -6.90 -14.02 14.46
CA VAL A 117 -6.61 -13.72 15.87
C VAL A 117 -7.56 -12.64 16.40
N MET A 118 -7.83 -11.58 15.63
CA MET A 118 -8.73 -10.51 16.03
C MET A 118 -10.18 -10.99 16.28
N ARG A 119 -10.62 -12.07 15.61
CA ARG A 119 -11.94 -12.67 15.87
C ARG A 119 -12.10 -13.34 17.24
N ILE A 120 -11.02 -13.50 18.00
CA ILE A 120 -11.06 -14.04 19.36
C ILE A 120 -11.36 -12.93 20.38
N LEU A 121 -11.09 -11.67 20.02
CA LEU A 121 -11.35 -10.52 20.86
C LEU A 121 -12.86 -10.16 20.84
N PRO A 122 -13.38 -9.54 21.90
CA PRO A 122 -14.76 -9.06 21.91
C PRO A 122 -14.98 -8.03 20.79
N ASP A 123 -16.17 -8.06 20.19
CA ASP A 123 -16.59 -7.06 19.21
C ASP A 123 -16.73 -5.69 19.88
N LEU A 124 -16.55 -4.64 19.09
CA LEU A 124 -16.81 -3.27 19.51
C LEU A 124 -18.33 -3.03 19.59
N ASP A 125 -18.77 -2.28 20.60
CA ASP A 125 -20.18 -1.89 20.76
C ASP A 125 -20.67 -0.98 19.61
N GLY A 126 -19.74 -0.40 18.85
CA GLY A 126 -20.00 0.44 17.68
C GLY A 126 -18.71 0.81 16.96
N PHE A 127 -18.84 1.34 15.74
CA PHE A 127 -17.68 1.77 14.95
C PHE A 127 -17.69 3.29 14.81
N TYR A 128 -16.50 3.90 14.85
CA TYR A 128 -16.29 5.33 14.55
C TYR A 128 -16.92 6.29 15.58
N HIS A 129 -17.11 5.87 16.83
CA HIS A 129 -17.64 6.70 17.91
C HIS A 129 -16.65 6.80 19.09
N ASP A 130 -16.01 7.95 19.24
CA ASP A 130 -15.00 8.17 20.28
C ASP A 130 -15.57 8.05 21.71
N ALA A 131 -16.88 8.24 21.89
CA ALA A 131 -17.56 8.18 23.19
C ALA A 131 -17.47 6.81 23.88
N GLN A 132 -17.14 5.75 23.15
CA GLN A 132 -16.97 4.40 23.71
C GLN A 132 -15.64 4.25 24.45
N GLU A 133 -14.62 4.99 24.03
CA GLU A 133 -13.24 4.88 24.55
C GLU A 133 -12.84 6.12 25.38
N TYR A 134 -13.51 7.25 25.15
CA TYR A 134 -13.16 8.54 25.75
C TYR A 134 -14.37 9.26 26.33
N GLU A 135 -14.12 10.03 27.38
CA GLU A 135 -15.04 11.06 27.80
C GLU A 135 -15.06 12.17 26.73
N VAL A 136 -16.21 12.37 26.10
CA VAL A 136 -16.39 13.40 25.07
C VAL A 136 -17.39 14.46 25.53
N PRO A 137 -17.23 15.73 25.10
CA PRO A 137 -18.11 16.82 25.49
C PRO A 137 -19.59 16.50 25.22
N GLU A 138 -20.47 16.97 26.10
CA GLU A 138 -21.90 16.94 25.83
C GLU A 138 -22.20 17.77 24.58
N THR A 139 -22.71 17.09 23.56
CA THR A 139 -23.17 17.69 22.31
C THR A 139 -24.68 17.51 22.21
N PRO A 140 -25.41 18.36 21.46
CA PRO A 140 -26.85 18.20 21.26
C PRO A 140 -27.24 16.80 20.73
N ALA A 141 -26.36 16.16 19.97
CA ALA A 141 -26.54 14.80 19.46
C ALA A 141 -26.51 13.73 20.57
N LYS A 142 -25.61 13.87 21.57
CA LYS A 142 -25.56 12.97 22.73
C LYS A 142 -26.81 13.07 23.61
N VAL A 143 -27.35 14.27 23.79
CA VAL A 143 -28.61 14.48 24.52
C VAL A 143 -29.75 13.74 23.81
N ALA A 144 -29.81 13.83 22.47
CA ALA A 144 -30.81 13.12 21.68
C ALA A 144 -30.65 11.59 21.72
N GLU A 145 -29.43 11.05 21.70
CA GLU A 145 -29.19 9.59 21.81
C GLU A 145 -29.48 9.04 23.21
N GLN A 146 -29.19 9.81 24.28
CA GLN A 146 -29.55 9.43 25.65
C GLN A 146 -31.07 9.43 25.86
N GLU A 147 -31.79 10.43 25.35
CA GLU A 147 -33.26 10.49 25.44
C GLU A 147 -33.96 9.36 24.64
N VAL A 148 -33.37 8.90 23.53
CA VAL A 148 -33.92 7.80 22.72
C VAL A 148 -33.59 6.42 23.30
N GLY A 149 -32.44 6.26 23.97
CA GLY A 149 -32.05 5.00 24.62
C GLY A 149 -32.77 4.72 25.96
N GLU A 150 -33.38 5.74 26.57
CA GLU A 150 -34.13 5.64 27.82
C GLU A 150 -35.66 5.47 27.62
N ALA A 151 -36.16 5.46 26.37
CA ALA A 151 -37.57 5.28 26.00
C ALA A 151 -37.90 3.84 25.55
#